data_AF-A0A1J3FZL9-F1
#
_entry.id   AF-A0A1J3FZL9-F1
#
_cell.length_a   1.000
_cell.length_b   1.000
_cell.length_c   1.000
_cell.angle_alpha   90.00
_cell.angle_beta   90.00
_cell.angle_gamma   90.00
#
_symmetry.space_group_name_H-M   'P 1'
#
loop_
_entity.id
_entity.type
_entity.pdbx_description
1 polymer ?
#
loop_
_entity_poly.entity_id
_entity_poly.type
_entity_poly.pdbx_seq_one_letter_code
_entity_poly.pdbx_strand_id
1 'polypeptide(L)'
;RGIQITSGFFQIWRASGITSELQLYCTAIGALVFAALMLFAGWFHYHKAAPKLAWFQDVESMLNHHLAGLLGLGSLSWAGHQVHVSLPINQFLNAGVDPKEIPLPHEFILNRDLL
;
A
#
# COMPACT_ATOMS: atom_id res chain seq x y z
N ARG A 1 -4.86 4.03 -28.76
CA ARG A 1 -5.17 5.49 -28.77
C ARG A 1 -6.06 5.77 -27.57
N GLY A 2 -5.83 6.84 -26.82
CA GLY A 2 -6.58 7.17 -25.60
C GLY A 2 -6.34 8.63 -25.18
N ILE A 3 -6.94 9.04 -24.06
CA ILE A 3 -6.75 10.39 -23.49
C ILE A 3 -5.43 10.43 -22.73
N GLN A 4 -4.61 11.45 -22.97
CA GLN A 4 -3.42 11.70 -22.16
C GLN A 4 -3.83 12.19 -20.77
N ILE A 5 -3.36 11.51 -19.73
CA ILE A 5 -3.60 11.88 -18.33
C ILE A 5 -2.39 12.66 -17.76
N THR A 6 -2.63 13.53 -16.79
CA THR A 6 -1.60 14.35 -16.12
C THR A 6 -1.51 14.11 -14.61
N SER A 7 -2.16 13.05 -14.10
CA SER A 7 -2.23 12.74 -12.67
C SER A 7 -0.96 12.16 -12.06
N GLY A 8 0.01 11.73 -12.88
CA GLY A 8 1.28 11.16 -12.41
C GLY A 8 1.20 9.72 -11.88
N PHE A 9 0.08 9.02 -12.06
CA PHE A 9 -0.09 7.66 -11.51
C PHE A 9 0.94 6.65 -12.02
N PHE A 10 1.37 6.77 -13.27
CA PHE A 10 2.33 5.81 -13.84
C PHE A 10 3.69 5.90 -13.17
N GLN A 11 4.12 7.10 -12.79
CA GLN A 11 5.36 7.33 -12.05
C GLN A 11 5.27 6.72 -10.64
N ILE A 12 4.12 6.83 -9.99
CA ILE A 12 3.87 6.24 -8.67
C ILE A 12 3.89 4.71 -8.74
N TRP A 13 3.24 4.11 -9.75
CA TRP A 13 3.21 2.66 -9.92
C TRP A 13 4.60 2.10 -10.25
N ARG A 14 5.36 2.77 -11.13
CA ARG A 14 6.77 2.42 -11.39
C ARG A 14 7.58 2.48 -10.10
N ALA A 15 7.46 3.55 -9.33
CA ALA A 15 8.15 3.71 -8.06
C ALA A 15 7.72 2.67 -7.00
N SER A 16 6.59 1.99 -7.17
CA SER A 16 6.12 0.92 -6.29
C SER A 16 6.52 -0.49 -6.77
N GLY A 17 7.27 -0.60 -7.88
CA GLY A 17 7.67 -1.88 -8.45
C GLY A 17 6.55 -2.64 -9.16
N ILE A 18 5.49 -1.96 -9.62
CA ILE A 18 4.41 -2.57 -10.39
C ILE A 18 4.87 -2.72 -11.85
N THR A 19 4.85 -3.96 -12.36
CA THR A 19 5.33 -4.33 -13.70
C THR A 19 4.24 -4.93 -14.60
N SER A 20 3.06 -5.25 -14.06
CA SER A 20 1.97 -5.88 -14.84
C SER A 20 0.59 -5.34 -14.48
N GLU A 21 -0.33 -5.41 -15.45
CA GLU A 21 -1.73 -5.00 -15.28
C GLU A 21 -2.47 -5.85 -14.23
N LEU A 22 -2.07 -7.11 -14.05
CA LEU A 22 -2.65 -8.00 -13.05
C LEU A 22 -2.48 -7.43 -11.62
N GLN A 23 -1.32 -6.83 -11.31
CA GLN A 23 -1.08 -6.21 -10.02
C GLN A 23 -1.99 -5.00 -9.79
N LEU A 24 -2.22 -4.19 -10.83
CA LEU A 24 -3.17 -3.07 -10.77
C LEU A 24 -4.60 -3.57 -10.56
N TYR A 25 -5.00 -4.64 -11.25
CA TYR A 25 -6.31 -5.25 -11.08
C TYR A 25 -6.53 -5.74 -9.64
N CYS A 26 -5.57 -6.50 -9.10
CA CYS A 26 -5.61 -6.96 -7.71
C CYS A 26 -5.67 -5.79 -6.71
N THR A 27 -4.90 -4.71 -6.96
CA THR A 27 -4.90 -3.51 -6.12
C THR A 27 -6.26 -2.81 -6.15
N ALA A 28 -6.89 -2.69 -7.32
CA ALA A 28 -8.21 -2.09 -7.47
C ALA A 28 -9.31 -2.90 -6.76
N ILE A 29 -9.29 -4.23 -6.88
CA ILE A 29 -10.23 -5.11 -6.16
C ILE A 29 -10.00 -5.03 -4.64
N GLY A 30 -8.75 -5.06 -4.20
CA GLY A 30 -8.41 -4.88 -2.78
C GLY A 30 -8.90 -3.54 -2.22
N ALA A 31 -8.72 -2.45 -2.97
CA ALA A 31 -9.24 -1.13 -2.61
C ALA A 31 -10.78 -1.10 -2.53
N LEU A 32 -11.48 -1.77 -3.45
CA LEU A 32 -12.94 -1.86 -3.42
C LEU A 32 -13.46 -2.64 -2.21
N VAL A 33 -12.81 -3.76 -1.87
CA VAL A 33 -13.12 -4.53 -0.65
C VAL A 33 -12.87 -3.67 0.59
N PHE A 34 -11.75 -2.95 0.64
CA PHE A 34 -11.44 -2.05 1.75
C PHE A 34 -12.48 -0.92 1.89
N ALA A 35 -12.96 -0.35 0.77
CA ALA A 35 -14.04 0.62 0.78
C ALA A 35 -15.33 0.04 1.39
N ALA A 36 -15.70 -1.20 1.04
CA ALA A 36 -16.85 -1.87 1.65
C ALA A 36 -16.66 -2.09 3.16
N LEU A 37 -15.45 -2.46 3.60
CA LEU A 37 -15.12 -2.58 5.03
C LEU A 37 -15.23 -1.24 5.76
N MET A 38 -14.77 -0.14 5.17
CA MET A 38 -14.89 1.20 5.78
C MET A 38 -16.35 1.64 5.91
N LEU A 39 -17.18 1.39 4.89
CA LEU A 39 -18.63 1.66 4.96
C LEU A 39 -19.30 0.84 6.06
N PHE A 40 -18.96 -0.45 6.14
CA PHE A 40 -19.46 -1.33 7.20
C PHE A 40 -19.01 -0.86 8.58
N ALA A 41 -17.74 -0.48 8.75
CA ALA A 41 -17.22 0.04 10.01
C ALA A 41 -17.97 1.30 10.44
N GLY A 42 -18.30 2.20 9.52
CA GLY A 42 -19.11 3.39 9.79
C GLY A 42 -20.53 3.05 10.25
N TRP A 43 -21.22 2.14 9.53
CA TRP A 43 -22.54 1.67 9.95
C TRP A 43 -22.48 0.98 11.33
N PHE A 44 -21.49 0.12 11.54
CA PHE A 44 -21.34 -0.68 12.74
C PHE A 44 -21.08 0.19 13.97
N HIS A 45 -20.12 1.13 13.89
CA HIS A 45 -19.78 2.03 14.98
C HIS A 45 -20.82 3.15 15.21
N TYR A 46 -21.87 3.23 14.38
CA TYR A 46 -23.02 4.10 14.66
C TYR A 46 -24.22 3.31 15.20
N HIS A 47 -24.59 2.20 14.55
CA HIS A 47 -25.86 1.49 14.84
C HIS A 47 -25.71 0.28 15.77
N LYS A 48 -24.52 -0.29 15.91
CA LYS A 48 -24.29 -1.53 16.67
C LYS A 48 -23.36 -1.35 17.86
N ALA A 49 -22.29 -0.59 17.69
CA ALA A 49 -21.27 -0.37 18.71
C ALA A 49 -20.88 1.11 18.78
N ALA A 50 -21.86 1.96 19.09
CA ALA A 50 -21.65 3.39 19.27
C ALA A 50 -20.70 3.67 20.45
N PRO A 51 -19.51 4.27 20.22
CA PRO A 51 -18.61 4.62 21.31
C PRO A 51 -19.22 5.71 22.21
N LYS A 52 -18.83 5.72 23.48
CA LYS A 52 -19.24 6.76 24.44
C LYS A 52 -18.32 7.97 24.36
N LEU A 53 -18.78 9.12 24.85
CA LEU A 53 -18.00 10.38 24.85
C LEU A 53 -16.61 10.23 25.47
N ALA A 54 -16.48 9.48 26.56
CA ALA A 54 -15.19 9.24 27.23
C ALA A 54 -14.13 8.61 26.30
N TRP A 55 -14.54 7.76 25.34
CA TRP A 55 -13.61 7.18 24.35
C TRP A 55 -13.08 8.26 23.39
N PHE A 56 -13.95 9.16 22.92
CA PHE A 56 -13.56 10.26 22.03
C PHE A 56 -12.67 11.30 22.72
N GLN A 57 -12.81 11.45 24.04
CA GLN A 57 -12.05 12.43 24.83
C GLN A 57 -10.73 11.89 25.38
N ASP A 58 -10.41 10.62 25.14
CA ASP A 58 -9.10 10.04 25.51
C ASP A 58 -8.01 10.46 24.52
N VAL A 59 -7.55 11.71 24.69
CA VAL A 59 -6.56 12.33 23.80
C VAL A 59 -5.18 11.69 23.92
N GLU A 60 -4.83 11.13 25.08
CA GLU A 60 -3.54 10.46 25.28
C GLU A 60 -3.50 9.17 24.46
N SER A 61 -4.53 8.34 24.59
CA SER A 61 -4.64 7.13 23.78
C SER A 61 -4.69 7.46 22.29
N MET A 62 -5.51 8.44 21.88
CA MET A 62 -5.61 8.85 20.48
C MET A 62 -4.25 9.27 19.90
N LEU A 63 -3.49 10.12 20.62
CA LEU A 63 -2.20 10.61 20.14
C LEU A 63 -1.16 9.49 20.08
N ASN A 64 -1.09 8.61 21.08
CA ASN A 64 -0.16 7.50 21.09
C ASN A 64 -0.43 6.51 19.94
N HIS A 65 -1.71 6.19 19.69
CA HIS A 65 -2.08 5.29 18.59
C HIS A 65 -1.87 5.93 17.21
N HIS A 66 -2.10 7.24 17.05
CA HIS A 66 -1.83 7.90 15.77
C HIS A 66 -0.33 8.08 15.51
N LEU A 67 0.44 8.53 16.49
CA LEU A 67 1.85 8.83 16.27
C LEU A 67 2.69 7.56 16.17
N ALA A 68 2.65 6.70 17.20
CA ALA A 68 3.46 5.48 17.21
C ALA A 68 2.85 4.40 16.32
N GLY A 69 1.52 4.23 16.36
CA GLY A 69 0.80 3.23 15.57
C GLY A 69 0.69 3.64 14.10
N LEU A 70 -0.20 4.58 13.79
CA LEU A 70 -0.54 4.92 12.40
C LEU A 70 0.66 5.47 11.62
N LEU A 71 1.36 6.47 12.14
CA LEU A 71 2.50 7.08 11.45
C LEU A 71 3.77 6.23 11.58
N GLY A 72 4.08 5.75 12.78
CA GLY A 72 5.25 4.92 13.05
C GLY A 72 5.22 3.59 12.31
N LEU A 73 4.22 2.75 12.55
CA LEU A 73 4.10 1.46 11.86
C LEU A 73 3.79 1.64 10.37
N GLY A 74 3.06 2.69 10.00
CA GLY A 74 2.82 3.05 8.60
C GLY A 74 4.12 3.29 7.84
N SER A 75 4.98 4.18 8.33
CA SER A 75 6.29 4.47 7.72
C SER A 75 7.22 3.26 7.74
N LEU A 76 7.26 2.49 8.84
CA LEU A 76 8.07 1.28 8.94
C LEU A 76 7.64 0.21 7.92
N SER A 77 6.34 -0.02 7.78
CA SER A 77 5.80 -0.99 6.80
C SER A 77 6.10 -0.57 5.36
N TRP A 78 5.98 0.73 5.06
CA TRP A 78 6.29 1.25 3.74
C TRP A 78 7.79 1.18 3.42
N ALA A 79 8.66 1.47 4.40
CA ALA A 79 10.10 1.27 4.25
C ALA A 79 10.44 -0.21 3.96
N GLY A 80 9.77 -1.16 4.63
CA GLY A 80 9.89 -2.59 4.31
C GLY A 80 9.51 -2.91 2.87
N HIS A 81 8.38 -2.39 2.39
CA HIS A 81 7.99 -2.54 0.98
C HIS A 81 9.02 -1.90 0.02
N GLN A 82 9.54 -0.72 0.37
CA GLN A 82 10.55 -0.05 -0.44
C GLN A 82 11.83 -0.89 -0.56
N VAL A 83 12.35 -1.39 0.56
CA VAL A 83 13.59 -2.17 0.61
C VAL A 83 13.45 -3.51 -0.10
N HIS A 84 12.34 -4.21 0.11
CA HIS A 84 12.21 -5.61 -0.32
C HIS A 84 11.50 -5.79 -1.67
N VAL A 85 10.84 -4.76 -2.21
CA VAL A 85 10.09 -4.86 -3.47
C VAL A 85 10.45 -3.74 -4.44
N SER A 86 10.24 -2.48 -4.03
CA SER A 86 10.41 -1.34 -4.94
C SER A 86 11.85 -1.19 -5.42
N LEU A 87 12.82 -1.20 -4.50
CA LEU A 87 14.22 -0.94 -4.82
C LEU A 87 14.81 -1.99 -5.77
N PRO A 88 14.71 -3.31 -5.52
CA PRO A 88 15.22 -4.32 -6.44
C PRO A 88 14.63 -4.18 -7.86
N ILE A 89 13.31 -4.05 -7.96
CA ILE A 89 12.64 -3.92 -9.26
C ILE A 89 13.07 -2.65 -9.99
N ASN A 90 13.17 -1.51 -9.29
CA ASN A 90 13.60 -0.26 -9.91
C ASN A 90 15.06 -0.29 -10.35
N GLN A 91 15.95 -1.04 -9.69
CA GLN A 91 17.32 -1.24 -10.17
C GLN A 91 17.34 -1.90 -11.55
N PHE A 92 16.58 -2.97 -11.75
CA PHE A 92 16.43 -3.63 -13.06
C PHE A 92 15.79 -2.70 -14.11
N LEU A 93 14.71 -2.01 -13.74
CA LEU A 93 14.04 -1.08 -14.65
C LEU A 93 14.92 0.12 -15.05
N ASN A 94 15.86 0.53 -14.20
CA ASN A 94 16.82 1.59 -14.52
C ASN A 94 18.01 1.05 -15.33
N ALA A 95 18.31 -0.24 -15.22
CA ALA A 95 19.27 -0.94 -16.08
C ALA A 95 18.70 -1.30 -17.48
N GLY A 96 17.42 -1.03 -17.72
CA GLY A 96 16.76 -1.24 -19.02
C GLY A 96 16.25 -2.67 -19.25
N VAL A 97 16.14 -3.48 -18.20
CA VAL A 97 15.57 -4.84 -18.28
C VAL A 97 14.07 -4.77 -18.58
N ASP A 98 13.58 -5.65 -19.46
CA ASP A 98 12.15 -5.71 -19.79
C ASP A 98 11.34 -6.12 -18.55
N PRO A 99 10.22 -5.44 -18.23
CA PRO A 99 9.40 -5.76 -17.06
C PRO A 99 8.93 -7.22 -16.96
N LYS A 100 8.84 -7.96 -18.07
CA LYS A 100 8.48 -9.38 -18.09
C LYS A 100 9.62 -10.31 -17.70
N GLU A 101 10.85 -9.83 -17.76
CA GLU A 101 12.06 -10.59 -17.40
C GLU A 101 12.50 -10.32 -15.96
N ILE A 102 11.95 -9.28 -15.32
CA ILE A 102 12.22 -8.98 -13.91
C ILE A 102 11.52 -10.02 -13.03
N PRO A 103 12.22 -10.65 -12.06
CA PRO A 103 11.60 -11.53 -11.08
C PRO A 103 10.42 -10.86 -10.38
N LEU A 104 9.40 -11.63 -10.05
CA LEU A 104 8.24 -11.12 -9.34
C LEU A 104 8.61 -10.73 -7.90
N PRO A 105 7.89 -9.77 -7.28
CA PRO A 105 8.18 -9.29 -5.92
C PRO A 105 8.40 -10.39 -4.87
N HIS A 106 7.66 -11.49 -4.95
CA HIS A 106 7.77 -12.59 -3.98
C HIS A 106 9.06 -13.40 -4.15
N GLU A 107 9.67 -13.41 -5.33
CA GLU A 107 10.92 -14.13 -5.58
C GLU A 107 12.09 -13.46 -4.85
N PHE A 108 12.14 -12.12 -4.79
CA PHE A 108 13.12 -11.36 -3.99
C PHE A 108 12.99 -11.60 -2.48
N ILE A 109 11.81 -11.99 -2.01
CA ILE A 109 11.57 -12.30 -0.60
C ILE A 109 12.04 -13.72 -0.27
N LEU A 110 11.77 -14.67 -1.17
CA LEU A 110 12.01 -16.09 -0.94
C LEU A 110 13.44 -16.52 -1.30
N ASN A 111 14.07 -15.85 -2.26
CA ASN A 111 15.40 -16.16 -2.74
C ASN A 111 16.39 -15.03 -2.41
N ARG A 112 17.28 -15.30 -1.44
CA ARG A 112 18.31 -14.34 -1.02
C ARG A 112 19.38 -14.09 -2.07
N ASP A 113 19.55 -14.98 -3.05
CA ASP A 113 20.55 -14.82 -4.10
C ASP A 113 20.15 -13.76 -5.15
N LEU A 114 18.90 -13.28 -5.09
CA LEU A 114 18.37 -12.23 -5.95
C LEU A 114 18.51 -10.80 -5.35
N LEU A 115 19.04 -10.68 -4.13
CA LEU A 115 19.28 -9.42 -3.41
C LEU A 115 20.77 -9.09 -3.35
#